data_AF-A0A6J6BMT4-F1
#
_entry.id   AF-A0A6J6BMT4-F1
#
_cell.length_a   1.000
_cell.length_b   1.000
_cell.length_c   1.000
_cell.angle_alpha   90.00
_cell.angle_beta   90.00
_cell.angle_gamma   90.00
#
_symmetry.space_group_name_H-M   'P 1'
#
loop_
_entity.id
_entity.type
_entity.pdbx_description
1 polymer ?
#
loop_
_entity_poly.entity_id
_entity_poly.type
_entity_poly.pdbx_seq_one_letter_code
_entity_poly.pdbx_strand_id
1 'polypeptide(L)'
;MNPEATTHPAAGAANLSPSSALWSRRTPGTEAALFASALLGITISQAEDLISVTLASSQEASDFLRHLDQAVGSMKRTTAKVSQRCVSAIRGPVLWSETVTARASALGNEDIFVCSVLSRSFDSPENRMLVSSVFSLSRAQIALQSLPPDLLQRLSVDQEHIGQVSDLARRWLSDPRLSGIRTQEPSQRERARVMRSGRSNRLQPLFKFRELALNPFAHDPAALDSLVNPQTRKNHAELLQRVEATEAQTGRIQELLCGPNGLQFG
;
A
#
# COMPACT_ATOMS: atom_id res chain seq x y z
N MET A 1 26.64 10.64 11.84
CA MET A 1 25.56 11.54 11.37
C MET A 1 25.83 11.80 9.90
N ASN A 2 25.16 11.07 9.01
CA ASN A 2 25.26 11.27 7.56
C ASN A 2 24.01 12.02 7.11
N PRO A 3 24.11 13.12 6.36
CA PRO A 3 22.96 13.70 5.69
C PRO A 3 22.56 12.77 4.56
N GLU A 4 21.35 12.22 4.62
CA GLU A 4 20.73 11.51 3.50
C GLU A 4 20.57 12.50 2.35
N ALA A 5 21.28 12.24 1.26
CA ALA A 5 21.16 12.96 0.00
C ALA A 5 19.74 12.77 -0.56
N THR A 6 18.87 13.74 -0.29
CA THR A 6 17.64 13.98 -1.03
C THR A 6 18.00 14.27 -2.48
N THR A 7 18.09 13.21 -3.28
CA THR A 7 18.22 13.33 -4.73
C THR A 7 16.82 13.56 -5.27
N HIS A 8 16.35 14.81 -5.20
CA HIS A 8 15.14 15.24 -5.90
C HIS A 8 15.51 15.67 -7.33
N PRO A 9 14.75 15.25 -8.36
CA PRO A 9 15.02 15.63 -9.74
C PRO A 9 14.58 17.07 -9.96
N ALA A 10 15.48 18.03 -9.70
CA ALA A 10 15.25 19.46 -9.92
C ALA A 10 15.33 19.90 -11.40
N ALA A 11 15.08 19.00 -12.37
CA ALA A 11 15.32 19.30 -13.80
C ALA A 11 14.28 18.74 -14.78
N GLY A 12 13.01 18.57 -14.35
CA GLY A 12 11.90 18.11 -15.21
C GLY A 12 10.60 18.93 -15.13
N ALA A 13 10.59 20.03 -14.37
CA ALA A 13 9.36 20.75 -13.98
C ALA A 13 8.71 21.61 -15.10
N ALA A 14 9.25 21.66 -16.31
CA ALA A 14 8.87 22.70 -17.28
C ALA A 14 7.50 22.52 -17.97
N ASN A 15 6.83 21.36 -17.87
CA ASN A 15 5.54 21.11 -18.54
C ASN A 15 4.53 20.30 -17.69
N LEU A 16 4.67 20.29 -16.37
CA LEU A 16 3.64 19.67 -15.52
C LEU A 16 2.44 20.61 -15.39
N SER A 17 1.25 20.06 -15.47
CA SER A 17 0.04 20.81 -15.16
C SER A 17 0.05 21.30 -13.71
N PRO A 18 -0.74 22.34 -13.38
CA PRO A 18 -0.83 22.83 -12.01
C PRO A 18 -1.23 21.73 -11.00
N SER A 19 -2.15 20.84 -11.38
CA SER A 19 -2.60 19.73 -10.54
C SER A 19 -1.51 18.71 -10.30
N SER A 20 -0.77 18.33 -11.35
CA SER A 20 0.34 17.38 -11.26
C SER A 20 1.53 17.95 -10.47
N ALA A 21 1.77 19.25 -10.59
CA ALA A 21 2.79 19.96 -9.82
C ALA A 21 2.43 20.05 -8.32
N LEU A 22 1.15 20.25 -7.97
CA LEU A 22 0.71 20.17 -6.58
C LEU A 22 0.81 18.74 -6.04
N TRP A 23 0.46 17.74 -6.85
CA TRP A 23 0.54 16.34 -6.48
C TRP A 23 1.98 15.87 -6.19
N SER A 24 2.95 16.32 -6.99
CA SER A 24 4.37 15.99 -6.78
C SER A 24 4.97 16.62 -5.52
N ARG A 25 4.34 17.67 -4.97
CA ARG A 25 4.73 18.36 -3.72
C ARG A 25 4.11 17.73 -2.46
N ARG A 26 3.33 16.65 -2.59
CA ARG A 26 2.79 15.92 -1.44
C ARG A 26 3.92 15.34 -0.60
N THR A 27 3.86 15.55 0.72
CA THR A 27 4.81 14.95 1.67
C THR A 27 4.84 13.43 1.54
N PRO A 28 6.04 12.81 1.46
CA PRO A 28 6.18 11.36 1.46
C PRO A 28 5.55 10.73 2.71
N GLY A 29 4.57 9.83 2.50
CA GLY A 29 3.90 9.12 3.59
C GLY A 29 2.50 9.65 3.94
N THR A 30 2.08 10.79 3.39
CA THR A 30 0.67 11.21 3.43
C THR A 30 -0.18 10.26 2.60
N GLU A 31 -1.34 9.86 3.12
CA GLU A 31 -2.26 8.96 2.41
C GLU A 31 -2.70 9.58 1.08
N ALA A 32 -2.51 8.83 -0.01
CA ALA A 32 -2.81 9.29 -1.37
C ALA A 32 -4.29 9.64 -1.53
N ALA A 33 -5.19 8.88 -0.90
CA ALA A 33 -6.63 9.10 -0.95
C ALA A 33 -7.04 10.43 -0.30
N LEU A 34 -6.47 10.76 0.87
CA LEU A 34 -6.73 12.04 1.53
C LEU A 34 -6.30 13.22 0.66
N PHE A 35 -5.11 13.14 0.07
CA PHE A 35 -4.61 14.21 -0.79
C PHE A 35 -5.42 14.32 -2.10
N ALA A 36 -5.80 13.20 -2.72
CA ALA A 36 -6.64 13.18 -3.91
C ALA A 36 -8.05 13.73 -3.62
N SER A 37 -8.62 13.38 -2.46
CA SER A 37 -9.90 13.92 -1.99
C SER A 37 -9.84 15.45 -1.87
N ALA A 38 -8.80 15.99 -1.24
CA ALA A 38 -8.62 17.43 -1.10
C ALA A 38 -8.36 18.14 -2.43
N LEU A 39 -7.58 17.54 -3.33
CA LEU A 39 -7.23 18.13 -4.62
C LEU A 39 -8.39 18.10 -5.63
N LEU A 40 -9.19 17.05 -5.63
CA LEU A 40 -10.32 16.90 -6.56
C LEU A 40 -11.64 17.41 -5.98
N GLY A 41 -11.71 17.67 -4.67
CA GLY A 41 -12.95 18.05 -3.98
C GLY A 41 -13.97 16.91 -3.90
N ILE A 42 -13.50 15.66 -3.87
CA ILE A 42 -14.32 14.44 -3.79
C ILE A 42 -14.26 13.85 -2.38
N THR A 43 -15.17 12.94 -2.05
CA THR A 43 -15.13 12.23 -0.76
C THR A 43 -13.91 11.31 -0.67
N ILE A 44 -13.44 11.00 0.55
CA ILE A 44 -12.30 10.11 0.77
C ILE A 44 -12.59 8.72 0.19
N SER A 45 -13.80 8.20 0.35
CA SER A 45 -14.20 6.90 -0.23
C SER A 45 -14.12 6.90 -1.76
N GLN A 46 -14.59 7.97 -2.42
CA GLN A 46 -14.44 8.11 -3.87
C GLN A 46 -12.98 8.21 -4.29
N ALA A 47 -12.13 8.85 -3.50
CA ALA A 47 -10.70 8.92 -3.77
C ALA A 47 -10.00 7.55 -3.61
N GLU A 48 -10.40 6.74 -2.62
CA GLU A 48 -9.93 5.36 -2.46
C GLU A 48 -10.36 4.48 -3.63
N ASP A 49 -11.61 4.60 -4.07
CA ASP A 49 -12.14 3.86 -5.21
C ASP A 49 -11.44 4.28 -6.52
N LEU A 50 -11.24 5.59 -6.71
CA LEU A 50 -10.50 6.17 -7.80
C LEU A 50 -9.07 5.60 -7.87
N ILE A 51 -8.33 5.63 -6.77
CA ILE A 51 -6.98 5.09 -6.69
C ILE A 51 -6.98 3.59 -6.98
N SER A 52 -7.95 2.85 -6.44
CA SER A 52 -8.07 1.40 -6.67
C SER A 52 -8.27 1.08 -8.15
N VAL A 53 -9.09 1.87 -8.85
CA VAL A 53 -9.33 1.77 -10.29
C VAL A 53 -8.07 2.14 -11.09
N THR A 54 -7.43 3.27 -10.79
CA THR A 54 -6.18 3.72 -11.46
C THR A 54 -5.06 2.68 -11.31
N LEU A 55 -4.93 2.08 -10.13
CA LEU A 55 -3.93 1.03 -9.91
C LEU A 55 -4.27 -0.24 -10.69
N ALA A 56 -5.54 -0.64 -10.74
CA ALA A 56 -5.94 -1.83 -11.50
C ALA A 56 -5.84 -1.66 -13.01
N SER A 57 -5.97 -0.43 -13.53
CA SER A 57 -5.75 -0.13 -14.95
C SER A 57 -4.27 -0.06 -15.35
N SER A 58 -3.35 -0.12 -14.39
CA SER A 58 -1.93 0.08 -14.67
C SER A 58 -1.25 -1.18 -15.23
N GLN A 59 -0.21 -0.98 -16.05
CA GLN A 59 0.58 -2.08 -16.59
C GLN A 59 1.31 -2.84 -15.47
N GLU A 60 1.73 -2.16 -14.41
CA GLU A 60 2.39 -2.73 -13.25
C GLU A 60 1.49 -3.73 -12.50
N ALA A 61 0.18 -3.47 -12.42
CA ALA A 61 -0.77 -4.42 -11.84
C ALA A 61 -0.86 -5.70 -12.68
N SER A 62 -0.96 -5.56 -13.99
CA SER A 62 -0.97 -6.67 -14.94
C SER A 62 0.33 -7.48 -14.89
N ASP A 63 1.47 -6.81 -14.87
CA ASP A 63 2.79 -7.45 -14.78
C ASP A 63 3.00 -8.13 -13.44
N PHE A 64 2.53 -7.54 -12.34
CA PHE A 64 2.55 -8.16 -11.02
C PHE A 64 1.75 -9.46 -10.99
N LEU A 65 0.50 -9.45 -11.46
CA LEU A 65 -0.33 -10.66 -11.48
C LEU A 65 0.22 -11.74 -12.41
N ARG A 66 0.84 -11.36 -13.54
CA ARG A 66 1.49 -12.31 -14.48
C ARG A 66 2.67 -13.04 -13.83
N HIS A 67 3.42 -12.38 -12.95
CA HIS A 67 4.57 -12.97 -12.26
C HIS A 67 4.24 -13.52 -10.86
N LEU A 68 2.96 -13.50 -10.47
CA LEU A 68 2.54 -13.86 -9.13
C LEU A 68 2.86 -15.32 -8.80
N ASP A 69 2.76 -16.24 -9.75
CA ASP A 69 3.10 -17.65 -9.52
C ASP A 69 4.57 -17.84 -9.09
N GLN A 70 5.49 -17.12 -9.73
CA GLN A 70 6.92 -17.14 -9.37
C GLN A 70 7.14 -16.54 -7.98
N ALA A 71 6.44 -15.44 -7.66
CA ALA A 71 6.50 -14.82 -6.35
C ALA A 71 6.00 -15.77 -5.24
N VAL A 72 4.84 -16.40 -5.46
CA VAL A 72 4.21 -17.39 -4.57
C VAL A 72 5.14 -18.61 -4.38
N GLY A 73 5.73 -19.13 -5.45
CA GLY A 73 6.69 -20.24 -5.37
C GLY A 73 7.96 -19.90 -4.59
N SER A 74 8.29 -18.62 -4.42
CA SER A 74 9.46 -18.14 -3.69
C SER A 74 9.16 -17.56 -2.31
N MET A 75 7.92 -17.72 -1.81
CA MET A 75 7.52 -17.17 -0.51
C MET A 75 8.42 -17.66 0.62
N LYS A 76 8.90 -16.70 1.41
CA LYS A 76 9.73 -17.00 2.57
C LYS A 76 8.87 -17.59 3.68
N ARG A 77 9.37 -18.64 4.30
CA ARG A 77 8.82 -19.19 5.55
C ARG A 77 9.52 -18.52 6.71
N THR A 78 8.76 -18.02 7.67
CA THR A 78 9.27 -17.55 8.96
C THR A 78 9.04 -18.63 10.00
N THR A 79 10.06 -18.88 10.82
CA THR A 79 9.94 -19.75 12.00
C THR A 79 9.79 -18.86 13.22
N ALA A 80 8.68 -19.00 13.93
CA ALA A 80 8.44 -18.31 15.19
C ALA A 80 8.34 -19.33 16.33
N LYS A 81 8.79 -18.93 17.52
CA LYS A 81 8.52 -19.69 18.75
C LYS A 81 7.10 -19.36 19.18
N VAL A 82 6.26 -20.39 19.30
CA VAL A 82 4.88 -20.27 19.78
C VAL A 82 4.75 -21.08 21.05
N SER A 83 4.10 -20.49 22.05
CA SER A 83 3.73 -21.22 23.26
C SER A 83 2.60 -22.20 22.93
N GLN A 84 2.83 -23.49 23.14
CA GLN A 84 1.85 -24.54 22.93
C GLN A 84 1.65 -25.30 24.24
N ARG A 85 0.39 -25.41 24.66
CA ARG A 85 0.00 -26.31 25.75
C ARG A 85 0.09 -27.75 25.25
N CYS A 86 0.94 -28.54 25.88
CA CYS A 86 1.11 -29.96 25.63
C CYS A 86 0.61 -30.74 26.84
N VAL A 87 -0.16 -31.80 26.60
CA VAL A 87 -0.69 -32.70 27.64
C VAL A 87 0.01 -34.04 27.47
N SER A 88 0.59 -34.54 28.56
CA SER A 88 1.26 -35.85 28.64
C SER A 88 2.50 -36.04 27.74
N ALA A 89 2.97 -35.00 27.03
CA ALA A 89 4.17 -35.05 26.21
C ALA A 89 4.86 -33.67 26.13
N ILE A 90 6.20 -33.64 26.16
CA ILE A 90 6.99 -32.41 26.05
C ILE A 90 7.47 -32.24 24.61
N ARG A 91 7.15 -31.09 23.98
CA ARG A 91 7.57 -30.77 22.61
C ARG A 91 8.50 -29.56 22.60
N GLY A 92 9.77 -29.78 22.97
CA GLY A 92 10.78 -28.73 23.02
C GLY A 92 10.92 -28.05 24.39
N PRO A 93 11.58 -26.88 24.48
CA PRO A 93 11.87 -26.21 25.76
C PRO A 93 10.59 -25.87 26.52
N VAL A 94 10.53 -26.24 27.80
CA VAL A 94 9.39 -25.95 28.69
C VAL A 94 9.46 -24.50 29.16
N LEU A 95 8.36 -23.78 29.02
CA LEU A 95 8.12 -22.45 29.56
C LEU A 95 7.56 -22.61 30.97
N TRP A 96 8.45 -22.68 31.96
CA TRP A 96 8.07 -23.01 33.35
C TRP A 96 7.11 -22.01 33.97
N SER A 97 7.29 -20.71 33.71
CA SER A 97 6.38 -19.65 34.20
C SER A 97 4.94 -19.85 33.73
N GLU A 98 4.77 -20.15 32.44
CA GLU A 98 3.46 -20.41 31.83
C GLU A 98 2.90 -21.77 32.26
N THR A 99 3.77 -22.77 32.43
CA THR A 99 3.40 -24.12 32.87
C THR A 99 2.83 -24.11 34.30
N VAL A 100 3.51 -23.44 35.24
CA VAL A 100 3.04 -23.31 36.63
C VAL A 100 1.66 -22.63 36.66
N THR A 101 1.49 -21.56 35.89
CA THR A 101 0.22 -20.82 35.77
C THR A 101 -0.89 -21.71 35.18
N ALA A 102 -0.58 -22.46 34.13
CA ALA A 102 -1.53 -23.37 33.47
C ALA A 102 -1.96 -24.52 34.38
N ARG A 103 -1.04 -25.08 35.20
CA ARG A 103 -1.35 -26.13 36.18
C ARG A 103 -2.20 -25.61 37.33
N ALA A 104 -1.87 -24.43 37.86
CA ALA A 104 -2.68 -23.77 38.88
C ALA A 104 -4.13 -23.53 38.40
N SER A 105 -4.30 -23.17 37.13
CA SER A 105 -5.62 -22.95 36.51
C SER A 105 -6.37 -24.24 36.17
N ALA A 106 -5.68 -25.39 36.12
CA ALA A 106 -6.24 -26.68 35.72
C ALA A 106 -6.45 -27.62 36.91
N LEU A 107 -6.77 -27.07 38.09
CA LEU A 107 -7.02 -27.81 39.34
C LEU A 107 -5.87 -28.77 39.72
N GLY A 108 -4.63 -28.39 39.42
CA GLY A 108 -3.45 -29.17 39.80
C GLY A 108 -3.11 -30.33 38.86
N ASN A 109 -3.67 -30.39 37.65
CA ASN A 109 -3.26 -31.41 36.68
C ASN A 109 -1.77 -31.26 36.29
N GLU A 110 -0.94 -32.19 36.77
CA GLU A 110 0.53 -32.19 36.59
C GLU A 110 0.97 -32.57 35.16
N ASP A 111 0.10 -33.15 34.34
CA ASP A 111 0.43 -33.58 32.98
C ASP A 111 0.45 -32.43 31.97
N ILE A 112 0.14 -31.21 32.42
CA ILE A 112 0.14 -30.02 31.58
C ILE A 112 1.54 -29.41 31.58
N PHE A 113 2.11 -29.29 30.38
CA PHE A 113 3.33 -28.55 30.11
C PHE A 113 3.02 -27.46 29.08
N VAL A 114 3.63 -26.30 29.23
CA VAL A 114 3.59 -25.26 28.19
C VAL A 114 4.98 -25.21 27.56
N CYS A 115 5.07 -25.56 26.28
CA CYS A 115 6.33 -25.68 25.55
C CYS A 115 6.47 -24.58 24.51
N SER A 116 7.70 -24.09 24.31
CA SER A 116 8.07 -23.23 23.19
C SER A 116 8.32 -24.08 21.95
N VAL A 117 7.32 -24.20 21.09
CA VAL A 117 7.40 -24.98 19.84
C VAL A 117 7.76 -24.06 18.68
N LEU A 118 8.64 -24.52 17.79
CA LEU A 118 8.90 -23.82 16.52
C LEU A 118 7.72 -24.08 15.58
N SER A 119 6.95 -23.04 15.30
CA SER A 119 5.92 -23.06 14.28
C SER A 119 6.42 -22.38 13.01
N ARG A 120 6.17 -23.01 11.86
CA ARG A 120 6.44 -22.43 10.54
C ARG A 120 5.21 -21.65 10.12
N SER A 121 5.40 -20.38 9.80
CA SER A 121 4.37 -19.50 9.28
C SER A 121 4.80 -18.93 7.94
N PHE A 122 3.83 -18.75 7.04
CA PHE A 122 4.01 -17.95 5.84
C PHE A 122 3.61 -16.48 6.08
N ASP A 123 3.19 -16.12 7.28
CA ASP A 123 2.70 -14.79 7.64
C ASP A 123 3.86 -13.81 7.93
N SER A 124 4.71 -13.57 6.93
CA SER A 124 5.81 -12.59 6.96
C SER A 124 5.37 -11.24 6.40
N PRO A 125 6.03 -10.11 6.74
CA PRO A 125 5.68 -8.80 6.17
C PRO A 125 5.74 -8.75 4.64
N GLU A 126 6.67 -9.48 4.02
CA GLU A 126 6.83 -9.61 2.57
C GLU A 126 5.64 -10.34 1.93
N ASN A 127 5.23 -11.46 2.53
CA ASN A 127 4.09 -12.24 2.05
C ASN A 127 2.76 -11.50 2.31
N ARG A 128 2.62 -10.80 3.45
CA ARG A 128 1.47 -9.92 3.71
C ARG A 128 1.38 -8.80 2.68
N MET A 129 2.50 -8.18 2.30
CA MET A 129 2.52 -7.15 1.26
C MET A 129 2.07 -7.68 -0.11
N LEU A 130 2.47 -8.91 -0.45
CA LEU A 130 2.01 -9.60 -1.65
C LEU A 130 0.49 -9.82 -1.58
N VAL A 131 -0.01 -10.45 -0.51
CA VAL A 131 -1.44 -10.77 -0.37
C VAL A 131 -2.31 -9.52 -0.26
N SER A 132 -1.87 -8.48 0.45
CA SER A 132 -2.60 -7.21 0.53
C SER A 132 -2.70 -6.52 -0.83
N SER A 133 -1.70 -6.68 -1.70
CA SER A 133 -1.71 -6.15 -3.07
C SER A 133 -2.69 -6.89 -3.96
N VAL A 134 -2.71 -8.23 -3.89
CA VAL A 134 -3.73 -9.04 -4.59
C VAL A 134 -5.12 -8.72 -4.07
N PHE A 135 -5.28 -8.54 -2.75
CA PHE A 135 -6.54 -8.14 -2.14
C PHE A 135 -7.03 -6.79 -2.64
N SER A 136 -6.15 -5.79 -2.72
CA SER A 136 -6.48 -4.47 -3.28
C SER A 136 -6.98 -4.58 -4.72
N LEU A 137 -6.30 -5.34 -5.58
CA LEU A 137 -6.72 -5.55 -6.97
C LEU A 137 -8.05 -6.31 -7.08
N SER A 138 -8.30 -7.28 -6.19
CA SER A 138 -9.55 -8.06 -6.21
C SER A 138 -10.82 -7.23 -5.98
N ARG A 139 -10.67 -6.06 -5.36
CA ARG A 139 -11.74 -5.11 -5.04
C ARG A 139 -11.93 -4.02 -6.10
N ALA A 140 -11.03 -3.89 -7.08
CA ALA A 140 -11.05 -2.80 -8.04
C ALA A 140 -12.32 -2.76 -8.89
N GLN A 141 -12.89 -3.91 -9.26
CA GLN A 141 -14.19 -3.94 -9.95
C GLN A 141 -15.35 -3.41 -9.09
N ILE A 142 -15.32 -3.63 -7.78
CA ILE A 142 -16.35 -3.08 -6.88
C ILE A 142 -16.17 -1.56 -6.77
N ALA A 143 -14.93 -1.09 -6.66
CA ALA A 143 -14.59 0.33 -6.69
C ALA A 143 -15.02 1.01 -8.01
N LEU A 144 -14.87 0.30 -9.14
CA LEU A 144 -15.35 0.78 -10.44
C LEU A 144 -16.87 1.01 -10.44
N GLN A 145 -17.64 0.15 -9.77
CA GLN A 145 -19.10 0.24 -9.70
C GLN A 145 -19.59 1.32 -8.72
N SER A 146 -18.80 1.69 -7.72
CA SER A 146 -19.14 2.75 -6.76
C SER A 146 -18.77 4.15 -7.24
N LEU A 147 -17.92 4.28 -8.26
CA LEU A 147 -17.53 5.58 -8.81
C LEU A 147 -18.68 6.27 -9.55
N PRO A 148 -18.86 7.59 -9.37
CA PRO A 148 -19.79 8.39 -10.17
C PRO A 148 -19.50 8.28 -11.68
N PRO A 149 -20.53 8.24 -12.53
CA PRO A 149 -20.37 8.11 -13.98
C PRO A 149 -19.52 9.24 -14.59
N ASP A 150 -19.62 10.45 -14.05
CA ASP A 150 -18.85 11.61 -14.51
C ASP A 150 -17.34 11.43 -14.31
N LEU A 151 -16.93 10.80 -13.20
CA LEU A 151 -15.52 10.50 -12.92
C LEU A 151 -15.01 9.35 -13.79
N LEU A 152 -15.84 8.32 -13.99
CA LEU A 152 -15.52 7.20 -14.89
C LEU A 152 -15.28 7.66 -16.33
N GLN A 153 -16.13 8.55 -16.85
CA GLN A 153 -15.96 9.11 -18.19
C GLN A 153 -14.64 9.88 -18.34
N ARG A 154 -14.23 10.62 -17.31
CA ARG A 154 -12.97 11.39 -17.31
C ARG A 154 -11.72 10.52 -17.21
N LEU A 155 -11.81 9.43 -16.45
CA LEU A 155 -10.72 8.46 -16.33
C LEU A 155 -10.43 7.72 -17.62
N SER A 156 -11.43 7.57 -18.50
CA SER A 156 -11.29 6.83 -19.77
C SER A 156 -10.67 5.44 -19.59
N VAL A 157 -11.04 4.75 -18.50
CA VAL A 157 -10.48 3.43 -18.15
C VAL A 157 -11.15 2.30 -18.93
N ASP A 158 -10.33 1.30 -19.28
CA ASP A 158 -10.80 0.04 -19.85
C ASP A 158 -11.47 -0.82 -18.74
N GLN A 159 -12.80 -0.81 -18.73
CA GLN A 159 -13.60 -1.54 -17.75
C GLN A 159 -13.46 -3.05 -17.88
N GLU A 160 -13.27 -3.57 -19.11
CA GLU A 160 -13.08 -5.00 -19.34
C GLU A 160 -11.74 -5.45 -18.76
N HIS A 161 -10.69 -4.67 -18.98
CA HIS A 161 -9.37 -4.92 -18.41
C HIS A 161 -9.41 -4.97 -16.88
N ILE A 162 -10.05 -4.01 -16.22
CA ILE A 162 -10.19 -3.97 -14.76
C ILE A 162 -10.96 -5.19 -14.24
N GLY A 163 -12.00 -5.63 -14.97
CA GLY A 163 -12.73 -6.86 -14.67
C GLY A 163 -11.81 -8.08 -14.70
N GLN A 164 -11.01 -8.24 -15.77
CA GLN A 164 -10.06 -9.34 -15.93
C GLN A 164 -9.00 -9.36 -14.81
N VAL A 165 -8.42 -8.21 -14.48
CA VAL A 165 -7.44 -8.05 -13.40
C VAL A 165 -8.05 -8.42 -12.04
N SER A 166 -9.26 -7.93 -11.77
CA SER A 166 -9.98 -8.20 -10.52
C SER A 166 -10.31 -9.68 -10.36
N ASP A 167 -10.80 -10.33 -11.42
CA ASP A 167 -11.15 -11.75 -11.43
C ASP A 167 -9.91 -12.64 -11.26
N LEU A 168 -8.82 -12.31 -11.94
CA LEU A 168 -7.54 -13.01 -11.78
C LEU A 168 -7.04 -12.89 -10.34
N ALA A 169 -7.10 -11.70 -9.74
CA ALA A 169 -6.72 -11.49 -8.35
C ALA A 169 -7.61 -12.28 -7.37
N ARG A 170 -8.93 -12.35 -7.60
CA ARG A 170 -9.85 -13.18 -6.77
C ARG A 170 -9.52 -14.68 -6.85
N ARG A 171 -9.19 -15.19 -8.04
CA ARG A 171 -8.75 -16.58 -8.22
C ARG A 171 -7.47 -16.84 -7.42
N TRP A 172 -6.52 -15.91 -7.45
CA TRP A 172 -5.30 -16.00 -6.66
C TRP A 172 -5.54 -16.01 -5.15
N LEU A 173 -6.43 -15.15 -4.63
CA LEU A 173 -6.77 -15.17 -3.20
C LEU A 173 -7.39 -16.49 -2.74
N SER A 174 -8.01 -17.23 -3.66
CA SER A 174 -8.59 -18.55 -3.40
C SER A 174 -7.56 -19.68 -3.47
N ASP A 175 -6.32 -19.41 -3.87
CA ASP A 175 -5.25 -20.40 -3.98
C ASP A 175 -4.84 -20.90 -2.56
N PRO A 176 -4.83 -22.22 -2.32
CA PRO A 176 -4.41 -22.80 -1.04
C PRO A 176 -3.02 -22.37 -0.58
N ARG A 177 -2.11 -21.99 -1.50
CA ARG A 177 -0.75 -21.52 -1.17
C ARG A 177 -0.76 -20.19 -0.42
N LEU A 178 -1.79 -19.37 -0.61
CA LEU A 178 -1.95 -18.10 0.11
C LEU A 178 -2.76 -18.26 1.41
N SER A 179 -3.27 -19.46 1.68
CA SER A 179 -4.03 -19.73 2.91
C SER A 179 -3.16 -19.51 4.16
N GLY A 180 -3.72 -18.80 5.15
CA GLY A 180 -3.07 -18.50 6.42
C GLY A 180 -2.18 -17.24 6.43
N ILE A 181 -2.05 -16.52 5.30
CA ILE A 181 -1.41 -15.20 5.26
C ILE A 181 -2.49 -14.14 5.48
N ARG A 182 -2.20 -13.14 6.32
CA ARG A 182 -3.15 -12.04 6.56
C ARG A 182 -3.22 -11.12 5.35
N THR A 183 -4.43 -10.66 5.03
CA THR A 183 -4.67 -9.64 3.98
C THR A 183 -4.34 -8.22 4.43
N GLN A 184 -4.08 -8.01 5.72
CA GLN A 184 -3.73 -6.71 6.29
C GLN A 184 -2.38 -6.24 5.75
N GLU A 185 -2.34 -4.98 5.31
CA GLU A 185 -1.10 -4.36 4.87
C GLU A 185 -0.07 -4.30 6.02
N PRO A 186 1.22 -4.61 5.77
CA PRO A 186 2.27 -4.40 6.76
C PRO A 186 2.35 -2.93 7.19
N SER A 187 2.80 -2.70 8.41
CA SER A 187 3.02 -1.35 8.92
C SER A 187 4.02 -0.57 8.05
N GLN A 188 3.96 0.76 8.06
CA GLN A 188 4.86 1.61 7.26
C GLN A 188 6.35 1.27 7.48
N ARG A 189 6.73 0.97 8.73
CA ARG A 189 8.09 0.57 9.11
C ARG A 189 8.50 -0.78 8.52
N GLU A 190 7.59 -1.76 8.56
CA GLU A 190 7.81 -3.08 7.98
C GLU A 190 7.89 -3.00 6.46
N ARG A 191 7.01 -2.24 5.82
CA ARG A 191 7.01 -1.98 4.38
C ARG A 191 8.33 -1.35 3.95
N ALA A 192 8.78 -0.29 4.62
CA ALA A 192 10.06 0.35 4.33
C ALA A 192 11.24 -0.63 4.48
N ARG A 193 11.21 -1.50 5.49
CA ARG A 193 12.22 -2.56 5.67
C ARG A 193 12.20 -3.58 4.54
N VAL A 194 11.03 -4.05 4.13
CA VAL A 194 10.86 -5.00 3.02
C VAL A 194 11.36 -4.39 1.71
N MET A 195 10.95 -3.17 1.40
CA MET A 195 11.38 -2.44 0.19
C MET A 195 12.90 -2.23 0.16
N ARG A 196 13.53 -1.84 1.28
CA ARG A 196 15.00 -1.72 1.38
C ARG A 196 15.72 -3.06 1.21
N SER A 197 15.09 -4.15 1.64
CA SER A 197 15.65 -5.51 1.50
C SER A 197 15.46 -6.11 0.09
N GLY A 198 14.81 -5.35 -0.83
CA GLY A 198 14.30 -5.76 -2.14
C GLY A 198 15.32 -6.19 -3.20
N ARG A 199 16.39 -6.89 -2.81
CA ARG A 199 17.38 -7.50 -3.72
C ARG A 199 16.89 -8.78 -4.40
N SER A 200 15.67 -9.25 -4.11
CA SER A 200 15.10 -10.41 -4.80
C SER A 200 14.53 -9.99 -6.15
N ASN A 201 15.19 -10.37 -7.24
CA ASN A 201 14.73 -10.08 -8.61
C ASN A 201 13.30 -10.61 -8.87
N ARG A 202 12.86 -11.63 -8.12
CA ARG A 202 11.55 -12.27 -8.25
C ARG A 202 10.38 -11.42 -7.73
N LEU A 203 10.63 -10.47 -6.83
CA LEU A 203 9.60 -9.58 -6.27
C LEU A 203 9.63 -8.18 -6.87
N GLN A 204 10.48 -7.95 -7.88
CA GLN A 204 10.56 -6.67 -8.58
C GLN A 204 9.20 -6.18 -9.11
N PRO A 205 8.34 -7.03 -9.73
CA PRO A 205 7.01 -6.59 -10.15
C PRO A 205 6.13 -6.11 -8.99
N LEU A 206 6.20 -6.79 -7.84
CA LEU A 206 5.48 -6.37 -6.63
C LEU A 206 5.99 -5.02 -6.13
N PHE A 207 7.31 -4.81 -6.07
CA PHE A 207 7.87 -3.55 -5.59
C PHE A 207 7.52 -2.38 -6.50
N LYS A 208 7.57 -2.55 -7.83
CA LYS A 208 7.11 -1.54 -8.79
C LYS A 208 5.64 -1.20 -8.61
N PHE A 209 4.77 -2.22 -8.48
CA PHE A 209 3.35 -2.00 -8.19
C PHE A 209 3.14 -1.26 -6.87
N ARG A 210 3.91 -1.57 -5.82
CA ARG A 210 3.84 -0.88 -4.53
C ARG A 210 4.35 0.56 -4.59
N GLU A 211 5.39 0.82 -5.35
CA GLU A 211 5.89 2.18 -5.60
C GLU A 211 4.82 3.01 -6.30
N LEU A 212 4.15 2.44 -7.30
CA LEU A 212 3.00 3.06 -7.93
C LEU A 212 1.83 3.26 -6.95
N ALA A 213 1.52 2.29 -6.09
CA ALA A 213 0.48 2.43 -5.08
C ALA A 213 0.74 3.56 -4.07
N LEU A 214 2.02 3.87 -3.80
CA LEU A 214 2.37 5.05 -3.00
C LEU A 214 2.10 6.34 -3.75
N ASN A 215 2.21 6.35 -5.08
CA ASN A 215 2.08 7.52 -5.92
C ASN A 215 1.34 7.22 -7.25
N PRO A 216 0.00 6.99 -7.21
CA PRO A 216 -0.77 6.43 -8.31
C PRO A 216 -0.75 7.27 -9.60
N PHE A 217 -0.59 8.58 -9.49
CA PHE A 217 -0.55 9.51 -10.62
C PHE A 217 0.88 9.90 -11.04
N ALA A 218 1.92 9.21 -10.53
CA ALA A 218 3.31 9.53 -10.86
C ALA A 218 3.67 9.24 -12.33
N HIS A 219 3.15 8.13 -12.86
CA HIS A 219 3.47 7.66 -14.22
C HIS A 219 2.56 8.26 -15.29
N ASP A 220 1.35 8.66 -14.91
CA ASP A 220 0.40 9.33 -15.79
C ASP A 220 -0.14 10.62 -15.14
N PRO A 221 0.60 11.74 -15.24
CA PRO A 221 0.11 13.03 -14.79
C PRO A 221 -1.12 13.51 -15.59
N ALA A 222 -1.30 13.04 -16.83
CA ALA A 222 -2.45 13.42 -17.64
C ALA A 222 -3.76 12.82 -17.11
N ALA A 223 -3.71 11.63 -16.49
CA ALA A 223 -4.86 11.05 -15.80
C ALA A 223 -5.35 11.92 -14.62
N LEU A 224 -4.45 12.59 -13.91
CA LEU A 224 -4.87 13.55 -12.86
C LEU A 224 -5.53 14.79 -13.48
N ASP A 225 -5.05 15.23 -14.64
CA ASP A 225 -5.56 16.42 -15.31
C ASP A 225 -6.94 16.24 -15.92
N SER A 226 -7.28 15.05 -16.39
CA SER A 226 -8.60 14.72 -16.93
C SER A 226 -9.68 14.74 -15.83
N LEU A 227 -9.29 14.44 -14.60
CA LEU A 227 -10.18 14.44 -13.43
C LEU A 227 -10.56 15.84 -12.96
N VAL A 228 -9.69 16.82 -13.20
CA VAL A 228 -9.81 18.18 -12.65
C VAL A 228 -10.69 19.07 -13.55
N ASN A 229 -11.72 19.67 -12.95
CA ASN A 229 -12.57 20.65 -13.63
C ASN A 229 -11.77 21.91 -14.06
N PRO A 230 -12.16 22.63 -15.13
CA PRO A 230 -11.47 23.85 -15.56
C PRO A 230 -11.35 24.91 -14.47
N GLN A 231 -12.37 25.07 -13.62
CA GLN A 231 -12.33 26.00 -12.49
C GLN A 231 -11.34 25.55 -11.41
N THR A 232 -11.37 24.27 -11.04
CA THR A 232 -10.43 23.69 -10.08
C THR A 232 -8.98 23.82 -10.57
N ARG A 233 -8.75 23.66 -11.88
CA ARG A 233 -7.43 23.87 -12.51
C ARG A 233 -6.93 25.31 -12.36
N LYS A 234 -7.80 26.32 -12.48
CA LYS A 234 -7.45 27.72 -12.22
C LYS A 234 -7.07 27.92 -10.74
N ASN A 235 -7.87 27.39 -9.83
CA ASN A 235 -7.58 27.47 -8.39
C ASN A 235 -6.23 26.79 -8.05
N HIS A 236 -5.91 25.66 -8.69
CA HIS A 236 -4.62 24.98 -8.53
C HIS A 236 -3.45 25.83 -9.05
N ALA A 237 -3.62 26.52 -10.19
CA ALA A 237 -2.61 27.43 -10.73
C ALA A 237 -2.35 28.61 -9.78
N GLU A 238 -3.41 29.21 -9.21
CA GLU A 238 -3.27 30.28 -8.22
C GLU A 238 -2.60 29.80 -6.94
N LEU A 239 -2.96 28.60 -6.45
CA LEU A 239 -2.32 28.00 -5.28
C LEU A 239 -0.83 27.77 -5.54
N LEU A 240 -0.48 27.17 -6.67
CA LEU A 240 0.90 26.90 -7.06
C LEU A 240 1.73 28.19 -7.15
N GLN A 241 1.18 29.26 -7.74
CA GLN A 241 1.83 30.57 -7.78
C GLN A 241 2.11 31.13 -6.39
N ARG A 242 1.17 30.98 -5.44
CA ARG A 242 1.39 31.40 -4.04
C ARG A 242 2.46 30.56 -3.35
N VAL A 243 2.50 29.25 -3.62
CA VAL A 243 3.54 28.37 -3.09
C VAL A 243 4.90 28.82 -3.60
N GLU A 244 5.05 28.98 -4.92
CA GLU A 244 6.30 29.40 -5.56
C GLU A 244 6.76 30.78 -5.08
N ALA A 245 5.83 31.73 -4.87
CA ALA A 245 6.14 33.04 -4.31
C ALA A 245 6.66 32.94 -2.86
N THR A 246 6.11 32.02 -2.07
CA THR A 246 6.55 31.78 -0.68
C THR A 246 7.91 31.08 -0.64
N GLU A 247 8.17 30.15 -1.57
CA GLU A 247 9.47 29.49 -1.73
C GLU A 247 10.55 30.49 -2.14
N ALA A 248 10.23 31.41 -3.06
CA ALA A 248 11.14 32.47 -3.47
C ALA A 248 11.52 33.41 -2.31
N GLN A 249 10.60 33.63 -1.37
CA GLN A 249 10.84 34.46 -0.18
C GLN A 249 11.61 33.73 0.92
N THR A 250 11.32 32.44 1.14
CA THR A 250 11.87 31.67 2.26
C THR A 250 13.10 30.84 1.90
N GLY A 251 13.34 30.60 0.62
CA GLY A 251 14.41 29.73 0.12
C GLY A 251 14.23 28.24 0.45
N ARG A 252 13.05 27.84 0.95
CA ARG A 252 12.73 26.46 1.31
C ARG A 252 11.59 25.93 0.45
N ILE A 253 11.73 24.71 -0.04
CA ILE A 253 10.65 24.00 -0.74
C ILE A 253 9.52 23.75 0.25
N GLN A 254 8.31 24.13 -0.13
CA GLN A 254 7.10 23.97 0.68
C GLN A 254 6.44 22.66 0.31
N GLU A 255 6.38 21.74 1.28
CA GLU A 255 5.60 20.51 1.14
C GLU A 255 4.13 20.77 1.48
N LEU A 256 3.23 20.01 0.85
CA LEU A 256 1.79 20.13 1.11
C LEU A 256 1.32 18.99 2.01
N LEU A 257 0.74 19.37 3.14
CA LEU A 257 0.09 18.49 4.11
C LEU A 257 -1.42 18.57 3.97
N CYS A 258 -2.11 17.44 4.13
CA CYS A 258 -3.56 17.42 4.22
C CYS A 258 -3.95 17.43 5.70
N GLY A 259 -4.42 18.57 6.20
CA GLY A 259 -4.91 18.74 7.56
C GLY A 259 -6.44 18.67 7.66
N PRO A 260 -7.03 18.76 8.87
CA PRO A 260 -8.47 18.72 9.09
C PRO A 260 -9.24 19.86 8.39
N ASN A 261 -8.54 20.94 8.03
CA ASN A 261 -9.11 22.11 7.35
C ASN A 261 -8.75 22.17 5.85
N GLY A 262 -8.20 21.09 5.27
CA GLY A 262 -7.75 21.02 3.88
C GLY A 262 -6.23 21.06 3.71
N LEU A 263 -5.77 21.46 2.52
CA LEU A 263 -4.34 21.52 2.19
C LEU A 263 -3.64 22.67 2.95
N GLN A 264 -2.58 22.36 3.68
CA GLN A 264 -1.78 23.27 4.48
C GLN A 264 -0.31 23.18 4.07
N PHE A 265 0.44 24.27 4.28
CA PHE A 265 1.89 24.29 4.13
C PHE A 265 2.55 23.54 5.29
N GLY A 266 3.54 22.69 4.97
CA GLY A 266 4.36 21.95 5.92
C GLY A 266 5.64 22.67 6.34
#